data_AF-A0A1Y6CXP9-F1
#
_entry.id   AF-A0A1Y6CXP9-F1
#
_cell.length_a   1.000
_cell.length_b   1.000
_cell.length_c   1.000
_cell.angle_alpha   90.00
_cell.angle_beta   90.00
_cell.angle_gamma   90.00
#
_symmetry.space_group_name_H-M   'P 1'
#
loop_
_entity.id
_entity.type
_entity.pdbx_description
1 polymer ?
#
loop_
_entity_poly.entity_id
_entity_poly.type
_entity_poly.pdbx_seq_one_letter_code
_entity_poly.pdbx_strand_id
1 'polypeptide(L)'
;MNAPFQAGTALLLAALAMMPPGAAAETGPVLTLPPADRAAIERALGRGVLGKPVPAPVIADPAHYLAFAPGVWTYQIRTGAKGHPAEPYRWSHEGRGEQGPRWRYDAGGEETGFVESRADGVYLTGVREVRDAATTRYAPPEPLLLKGLAPGQERRQRMKVRVYEDDSPEPVHEGELDVVYRYLGACRLVVPFGSFDAVVIKSSFAGRVGPAELDDVQYRFFAPGVGTVALMEKREVSAFVLYNLHLDVGKVLVARPK
;
A
#
# COMPACT_ATOMS: atom_id res chain seq x y z
N MET A 1 -39.26 63.20 49.95
CA MET A 1 -39.61 62.88 48.55
C MET A 1 -38.96 61.55 48.19
N ASN A 2 -39.80 60.54 47.95
CA ASN A 2 -39.63 59.24 47.26
C ASN A 2 -38.33 58.43 47.40
N ALA A 3 -38.46 57.24 47.99
CA ALA A 3 -37.62 56.04 47.74
C ALA A 3 -38.17 55.27 46.49
N PRO A 4 -37.78 54.01 46.16
CA PRO A 4 -36.52 53.23 46.28
C PRO A 4 -36.13 52.53 44.92
N PHE A 5 -35.06 51.72 44.83
CA PHE A 5 -35.08 50.33 44.29
C PHE A 5 -33.70 49.63 44.28
N GLN A 6 -33.74 48.31 44.45
CA GLN A 6 -32.64 47.34 44.64
C GLN A 6 -32.15 46.64 43.36
N ALA A 7 -31.15 45.76 43.56
CA ALA A 7 -30.71 44.59 42.78
C ALA A 7 -29.62 44.89 41.73
N GLY A 8 -28.56 44.12 41.55
CA GLY A 8 -28.16 42.80 42.05
C GLY A 8 -27.18 42.18 41.04
N THR A 9 -26.58 41.05 41.40
CA THR A 9 -25.96 40.02 40.52
C THR A 9 -24.44 40.06 40.33
N ALA A 10 -23.83 38.96 40.79
CA ALA A 10 -22.46 38.53 40.56
C ALA A 10 -22.21 38.18 39.08
N LEU A 11 -20.99 38.41 38.60
CA LEU A 11 -20.50 37.78 37.38
C LEU A 11 -19.35 36.82 37.72
N LEU A 12 -19.64 35.52 37.62
CA LEU A 12 -18.67 34.44 37.53
C LEU A 12 -17.74 34.70 36.32
N LEU A 13 -16.43 34.70 36.52
CA LEU A 13 -15.47 34.44 35.45
C LEU A 13 -15.55 32.94 35.11
N ALA A 14 -16.23 32.61 34.02
CA ALA A 14 -16.12 31.29 33.40
C ALA A 14 -14.77 31.21 32.67
N ALA A 15 -13.86 30.39 33.19
CA ALA A 15 -12.66 29.98 32.49
C ALA A 15 -13.07 29.14 31.28
N LEU A 16 -12.93 29.69 30.07
CA LEU A 16 -12.93 28.89 28.85
C LEU A 16 -11.67 28.03 28.85
N ALA A 17 -11.82 26.75 29.18
CA ALA A 17 -10.85 25.74 28.86
C ALA A 17 -10.68 25.70 27.33
N MET A 18 -9.52 26.15 26.83
CA MET A 18 -9.11 25.87 25.46
C MET A 18 -8.90 24.36 25.33
N MET A 19 -9.91 23.65 24.84
CA MET A 19 -9.69 22.30 24.33
C MET A 19 -8.86 22.42 23.04
N PRO A 20 -7.82 21.58 22.85
CA PRO A 20 -7.17 21.46 21.55
C PRO A 20 -8.21 21.01 20.50
N PRO A 21 -8.07 21.44 19.24
CA PRO A 21 -8.97 21.01 18.18
C PRO A 21 -8.97 19.49 18.12
N GLY A 22 -10.14 18.89 18.37
CA GLY A 22 -10.35 17.47 18.19
C GLY A 22 -10.01 17.08 16.75
N ALA A 23 -9.26 15.98 16.61
CA ALA A 23 -9.02 15.35 15.32
C ALA A 23 -10.35 15.26 14.57
N ALA A 24 -10.41 15.84 13.36
CA ALA A 24 -11.56 15.73 12.50
C ALA A 24 -11.98 14.26 12.42
N ALA A 25 -13.23 13.96 12.77
CA ALA A 25 -13.75 12.61 12.72
C ALA A 25 -13.53 12.06 11.30
N GLU A 26 -12.74 11.00 11.18
CA GLU A 26 -12.54 10.32 9.91
C GLU A 26 -13.89 9.75 9.46
N THR A 27 -14.51 10.41 8.48
CA THR A 27 -15.82 10.06 7.96
C THR A 27 -15.68 8.87 7.00
N GLY A 28 -16.26 7.72 7.33
CA GLY A 28 -16.26 6.55 6.45
C GLY A 28 -16.91 5.31 7.10
N PRO A 29 -17.33 4.30 6.31
CA PRO A 29 -17.83 3.05 6.86
C PRO A 29 -16.72 2.29 7.58
N VAL A 30 -17.06 1.64 8.69
CA VAL A 30 -16.17 0.68 9.36
C VAL A 30 -16.43 -0.69 8.75
N LEU A 31 -15.47 -1.20 7.97
CA LEU A 31 -15.58 -2.51 7.33
C LEU A 31 -14.69 -3.53 8.03
N THR A 32 -15.27 -4.67 8.36
CA THR A 32 -14.50 -5.82 8.87
C THR A 32 -13.89 -6.57 7.69
N LEU A 33 -12.59 -6.86 7.77
CA LEU A 33 -11.94 -7.71 6.78
C LEU A 33 -12.62 -9.09 6.71
N PRO A 34 -12.81 -9.66 5.51
CA PRO A 34 -13.29 -11.03 5.38
C PRO A 34 -12.42 -12.01 6.21
N PRO A 35 -13.01 -13.04 6.85
CA PRO A 35 -12.27 -13.94 7.73
C PRO A 35 -11.05 -14.61 7.08
N ALA A 36 -11.17 -15.00 5.80
CA ALA A 36 -10.08 -15.59 5.03
C ALA A 36 -8.93 -14.60 4.81
N ASP A 37 -9.22 -13.35 4.47
CA ASP A 37 -8.22 -12.30 4.29
C ASP A 37 -7.51 -12.01 5.62
N ARG A 38 -8.26 -11.86 6.72
CA ARG A 38 -7.70 -11.69 8.07
C ARG A 38 -6.75 -12.82 8.43
N ALA A 39 -7.16 -14.07 8.24
CA ALA A 39 -6.34 -15.23 8.57
C ALA A 39 -5.05 -15.28 7.73
N ALA A 40 -5.14 -14.97 6.44
CA ALA A 40 -3.98 -14.91 5.55
C ALA A 40 -2.97 -13.84 6.00
N ILE A 41 -3.46 -12.63 6.30
CA ILE A 41 -2.65 -11.51 6.79
C ILE A 41 -1.99 -11.84 8.13
N GLU A 42 -2.74 -12.36 9.10
CA GLU A 42 -2.21 -12.69 10.43
C GLU A 42 -1.16 -13.82 10.38
N ARG A 43 -1.30 -14.75 9.44
CA ARG A 43 -0.31 -15.80 9.18
C ARG A 43 1.01 -15.22 8.61
N ALA A 44 0.93 -14.27 7.69
CA ALA A 44 2.10 -13.68 7.04
C ALA A 44 2.79 -12.59 7.89
N LEU A 45 2.02 -11.71 8.53
CA LEU A 45 2.57 -10.58 9.29
C LEU A 45 2.81 -10.93 10.77
N GLY A 46 2.11 -11.95 11.27
CA GLY A 46 2.11 -12.35 12.68
C GLY A 46 0.90 -11.81 13.43
N ARG A 47 0.46 -12.57 14.44
CA ARG A 47 -0.63 -12.17 15.34
C ARG A 47 -0.30 -10.85 16.04
N GLY A 48 -1.32 -10.00 16.19
CA GLY A 48 -1.20 -8.70 16.85
C GLY A 48 -0.80 -7.55 15.94
N VAL A 49 -0.35 -7.81 14.70
CA VAL A 49 -0.11 -6.73 13.72
C VAL A 49 -1.43 -6.09 13.28
N LEU A 50 -2.44 -6.92 13.03
CA LEU A 50 -3.75 -6.46 12.61
C LEU A 50 -4.63 -6.16 13.84
N GLY A 51 -4.99 -4.90 14.02
CA GLY A 51 -5.86 -4.41 15.08
C GLY A 51 -7.34 -4.34 14.69
N LYS A 52 -8.06 -3.43 15.35
CA LYS A 52 -9.49 -3.21 15.14
C LYS A 52 -9.74 -2.50 13.79
N PRO A 53 -10.85 -2.82 13.11
CA PRO A 53 -11.35 -1.99 12.02
C PRO A 53 -11.55 -0.53 12.47
N VAL A 54 -11.28 0.42 11.59
CA VAL A 54 -11.49 1.85 11.80
C VAL A 54 -12.28 2.44 10.62
N PRO A 55 -12.83 3.67 10.72
CA PRO A 55 -13.50 4.31 9.61
C PRO A 55 -12.60 4.37 8.38
N ALA A 56 -13.08 3.87 7.25
CA ALA A 56 -12.30 3.80 6.02
C ALA A 56 -12.67 4.99 5.10
N PRO A 57 -11.75 5.92 4.80
CA PRO A 57 -12.05 7.06 3.95
C PRO A 57 -12.10 6.65 2.48
N VAL A 58 -12.79 7.44 1.65
CA VAL A 58 -12.57 7.40 0.19
C VAL A 58 -11.19 7.97 -0.11
N ILE A 59 -10.41 7.31 -0.97
CA ILE A 59 -9.04 7.73 -1.29
C ILE A 59 -9.09 8.99 -2.18
N ALA A 60 -9.01 10.17 -1.58
CA ALA A 60 -9.08 11.45 -2.32
C ALA A 60 -7.74 11.87 -2.93
N ASP A 61 -6.64 11.62 -2.22
CA ASP A 61 -5.27 11.91 -2.64
C ASP A 61 -4.37 10.68 -2.45
N PRO A 62 -4.22 9.85 -3.50
CA PRO A 62 -3.33 8.68 -3.47
C PRO A 62 -1.88 8.99 -3.10
N ALA A 63 -1.34 10.17 -3.47
CA ALA A 63 0.07 10.49 -3.21
C ALA A 63 0.35 10.67 -1.72
N HIS A 64 -0.64 11.15 -0.96
CA HIS A 64 -0.55 11.30 0.49
C HIS A 64 -0.31 9.96 1.22
N TYR A 65 -0.72 8.84 0.63
CA TYR A 65 -0.59 7.50 1.21
C TYR A 65 0.70 6.77 0.85
N LEU A 66 1.42 7.21 -0.18
CA LEU A 66 2.68 6.59 -0.59
C LEU A 66 3.90 7.27 0.03
N ALA A 67 3.76 8.54 0.41
CA ALA A 67 4.79 9.33 1.08
C ALA A 67 6.17 9.15 0.41
N PHE A 68 6.33 9.61 -0.84
CA PHE A 68 7.53 9.49 -1.68
C PHE A 68 8.78 10.24 -1.17
N ALA A 69 9.00 10.29 0.14
CA ALA A 69 10.13 10.97 0.75
C ALA A 69 11.46 10.37 0.23
N PRO A 70 12.47 11.16 -0.15
CA PRO A 70 13.76 10.55 -0.45
C PRO A 70 14.34 9.89 0.82
N GLY A 71 14.94 8.71 0.69
CA GLY A 71 15.66 8.05 1.78
C GLY A 71 15.41 6.54 1.87
N VAL A 72 15.78 5.95 3.01
CA VAL A 72 15.69 4.51 3.25
C VAL A 72 14.61 4.21 4.28
N TRP A 73 13.64 3.40 3.88
CA TRP A 73 12.71 2.70 4.75
C TRP A 73 13.28 1.35 5.04
N THR A 74 13.08 0.86 6.26
CA THR A 74 13.50 -0.48 6.62
C THR A 74 12.28 -1.30 6.96
N TYR A 75 12.16 -2.46 6.34
CA TYR A 75 11.11 -3.44 6.61
C TYR A 75 11.72 -4.66 7.28
N GLN A 76 11.02 -5.24 8.24
CA GLN A 76 11.37 -6.55 8.78
C GLN A 76 10.56 -7.61 8.07
N ILE A 77 11.24 -8.63 7.55
CA ILE A 77 10.59 -9.82 6.99
C ILE A 77 10.03 -10.67 8.13
N ARG A 78 8.76 -11.04 8.03
CA ARG A 78 7.99 -11.79 9.04
C ARG A 78 7.77 -13.23 8.61
N THR A 79 7.58 -13.47 7.32
CA THR A 79 7.55 -14.80 6.70
C THR A 79 8.35 -14.76 5.41
N GLY A 80 8.91 -15.89 4.99
CA GLY A 80 9.69 -16.02 3.76
C GLY A 80 10.96 -16.86 3.94
N ALA A 81 11.59 -17.24 2.82
CA ALA A 81 12.71 -18.20 2.79
C ALA A 81 14.00 -17.71 3.48
N LYS A 82 14.14 -16.40 3.72
CA LYS A 82 15.37 -15.78 4.23
C LYS A 82 15.38 -15.52 5.74
N GLY A 83 14.40 -16.03 6.49
CA GLY A 83 14.27 -15.77 7.93
C GLY A 83 13.62 -14.41 8.24
N HIS A 84 14.05 -13.74 9.32
CA HIS A 84 13.55 -12.41 9.74
C HIS A 84 14.53 -11.23 9.51
N PRO A 85 15.24 -11.11 8.39
CA PRO A 85 16.17 -10.02 8.17
C PRO A 85 15.42 -8.69 7.96
N ALA A 86 16.16 -7.60 8.18
CA ALA A 86 15.75 -6.28 7.77
C ALA A 86 16.07 -6.08 6.28
N GLU A 87 15.16 -5.44 5.55
CA GLU A 87 15.25 -5.18 4.12
C GLU A 87 15.09 -3.68 3.85
N PRO A 88 16.09 -3.01 3.27
CA PRO A 88 16.02 -1.59 2.95
C PRO A 88 15.22 -1.37 1.66
N TYR A 89 14.32 -0.38 1.69
CA TYR A 89 13.59 0.14 0.55
C TYR A 89 13.99 1.60 0.33
N ARG A 90 14.37 1.97 -0.89
CA ARG A 90 14.82 3.33 -1.19
C ARG A 90 13.99 3.95 -2.30
N TRP A 91 13.30 5.04 -2.01
CA TRP A 91 12.58 5.82 -3.02
C TRP A 91 13.46 6.93 -3.61
N SER A 92 13.36 7.13 -4.92
CA SER A 92 14.03 8.20 -5.66
C SER A 92 13.07 8.79 -6.69
N HIS A 93 13.05 10.12 -6.81
CA HIS A 93 12.30 10.81 -7.86
C HIS A 93 13.06 10.70 -9.20
N GLU A 94 12.36 10.29 -10.27
CA GLU A 94 12.93 10.11 -11.61
C GLU A 94 12.57 11.26 -12.58
N GLY A 95 11.83 12.27 -12.12
CA GLY A 95 11.36 13.35 -12.98
C GLY A 95 9.91 13.15 -13.40
N ARG A 96 9.62 13.42 -14.67
CA ARG A 96 8.26 13.36 -15.23
C ARG A 96 8.18 12.25 -16.29
N GLY A 97 7.22 11.36 -16.13
CA GLY A 97 6.80 10.40 -17.13
C GLY A 97 5.83 10.99 -18.14
N GLU A 98 5.13 10.11 -18.84
CA GLU A 98 4.18 10.46 -19.88
C GLU A 98 2.94 11.15 -19.29
N GLN A 99 2.47 10.68 -18.13
CA GLN A 99 1.20 11.11 -17.54
C GLN A 99 1.35 11.88 -16.22
N GLY A 100 2.54 11.88 -15.63
CA GLY A 100 2.80 12.66 -14.42
C GLY A 100 4.18 12.41 -13.82
N PRO A 101 4.41 12.84 -12.58
CA PRO A 101 5.68 12.61 -11.90
C PRO A 101 5.97 11.11 -11.75
N ARG A 102 7.25 10.76 -11.79
CA ARG A 102 7.76 9.39 -11.70
C ARG A 102 8.73 9.22 -10.54
N TRP A 103 8.69 8.03 -9.98
CA TRP A 103 9.59 7.56 -8.94
C TRP A 103 10.06 6.16 -9.26
N ARG A 104 11.19 5.79 -8.69
CA ARG A 104 11.62 4.40 -8.54
C ARG A 104 11.75 4.06 -7.07
N TYR A 105 11.50 2.80 -6.73
CA TYR A 105 11.91 2.25 -5.44
C TYR A 105 12.83 1.06 -5.64
N ASP A 106 13.94 1.02 -4.91
CA ASP A 106 14.83 -0.14 -4.84
C ASP A 106 14.42 -0.96 -3.60
N ALA A 107 14.02 -2.22 -3.76
CA ALA A 107 13.59 -3.12 -2.71
C ALA A 107 14.65 -4.19 -2.43
N GLY A 108 15.33 -4.07 -1.29
CA GLY A 108 16.31 -5.06 -0.83
C GLY A 108 17.56 -5.22 -1.71
N GLY A 109 17.72 -4.39 -2.74
CA GLY A 109 18.73 -4.56 -3.77
C GLY A 109 18.44 -5.73 -4.74
N GLU A 110 17.24 -6.31 -4.69
CA GLU A 110 16.83 -7.42 -5.55
C GLU A 110 15.85 -6.99 -6.64
N GLU A 111 14.99 -6.02 -6.33
CA GLU A 111 13.95 -5.54 -7.22
C GLU A 111 13.99 -4.01 -7.30
N THR A 112 13.74 -3.44 -8.48
CA THR A 112 13.48 -2.01 -8.66
C THR A 112 12.10 -1.81 -9.29
N GLY A 113 11.18 -1.19 -8.57
CA GLY A 113 9.85 -0.85 -9.10
C GLY A 113 9.79 0.57 -9.68
N PHE A 114 9.04 0.76 -10.76
CA PHE A 114 8.85 2.05 -11.44
C PHE A 114 7.42 2.55 -11.28
N VAL A 115 7.27 3.69 -10.62
CA VAL A 115 5.98 4.23 -10.19
C VAL A 115 5.69 5.55 -10.88
N GLU A 116 4.45 5.74 -11.34
CA GLU A 116 3.97 6.96 -11.96
C GLU A 116 2.66 7.43 -11.30
N SER A 117 2.59 8.72 -10.97
CA SER A 117 1.32 9.36 -10.60
C SER A 117 0.58 9.81 -11.85
N ARG A 118 -0.73 9.59 -11.85
CA ARG A 118 -1.68 9.98 -12.90
C ARG A 118 -2.84 10.73 -12.28
N ALA A 119 -3.70 11.31 -13.11
CA ALA A 119 -4.84 12.11 -12.63
C ALA A 119 -5.81 11.32 -11.73
N ASP A 120 -5.89 10.00 -11.92
CA ASP A 120 -6.83 9.09 -11.31
C ASP A 120 -6.20 8.12 -10.30
N GLY A 121 -4.89 8.17 -10.07
CA GLY A 121 -4.23 7.22 -9.20
C GLY A 121 -2.71 7.26 -9.21
N VAL A 122 -2.11 6.34 -8.47
CA VAL A 122 -0.70 5.98 -8.59
C VAL A 122 -0.57 4.54 -9.04
N TYR A 123 0.36 4.32 -9.97
CA TYR A 123 0.50 3.08 -10.70
C TYR A 123 1.94 2.59 -10.70
N LEU A 124 2.13 1.28 -10.59
CA LEU A 124 3.36 0.58 -10.89
C LEU A 124 3.37 0.25 -12.39
N THR A 125 4.29 0.86 -13.13
CA THR A 125 4.42 0.72 -14.58
C THR A 125 5.26 -0.49 -15.00
N GLY A 126 6.06 -1.01 -14.07
CA GLY A 126 6.96 -2.11 -14.32
C GLY A 126 7.91 -2.33 -13.14
N VAL A 127 8.65 -3.41 -13.24
CA VAL A 127 9.60 -3.90 -12.24
C VAL A 127 10.85 -4.38 -12.96
N ARG A 128 12.03 -4.13 -12.40
CA ARG A 128 13.30 -4.72 -12.83
C ARG A 128 13.82 -5.64 -11.74
N GLU A 129 14.05 -6.89 -12.10
CA GLU A 129 14.72 -7.89 -11.26
C GLU A 129 16.24 -7.74 -11.45
N VAL A 130 16.95 -7.45 -10.37
CA VAL A 130 18.39 -7.14 -10.39
C VAL A 130 19.21 -8.39 -10.70
N ARG A 131 18.80 -9.56 -10.20
CA ARG A 131 19.55 -10.81 -10.39
C ARG A 131 19.48 -11.34 -11.81
N ASP A 132 18.29 -11.28 -12.39
CA ASP A 132 18.00 -11.87 -13.69
C ASP A 132 18.12 -10.85 -14.82
N ALA A 133 18.49 -9.60 -14.51
CA ALA A 133 18.62 -8.51 -15.48
C ALA A 133 17.38 -8.39 -16.38
N ALA A 134 16.20 -8.60 -15.78
CA ALA A 134 14.93 -8.70 -16.48
C ALA A 134 14.04 -7.53 -16.07
N THR A 135 13.52 -6.80 -17.06
CA THR A 135 12.55 -5.72 -16.84
C THR A 135 11.18 -6.17 -17.32
N THR A 136 10.22 -6.18 -16.41
CA THR A 136 8.80 -6.41 -16.70
C THR A 136 8.08 -5.08 -16.84
N ARG A 137 7.25 -4.93 -17.88
CA ARG A 137 6.39 -3.75 -18.11
C ARG A 137 4.92 -4.15 -18.19
N TYR A 138 4.06 -3.26 -17.70
CA TYR A 138 2.63 -3.48 -17.57
C TYR A 138 1.81 -2.51 -18.44
N ALA A 139 0.82 -3.03 -19.16
CA ALA A 139 -0.10 -2.23 -19.96
C ALA A 139 -1.55 -2.78 -19.93
N PRO A 140 -2.52 -2.07 -19.32
CA PRO A 140 -2.35 -0.88 -18.49
C PRO A 140 -1.47 -1.18 -17.25
N PRO A 141 -0.84 -0.15 -16.63
CA PRO A 141 -0.07 -0.32 -15.40
C PRO A 141 -0.86 -0.94 -14.24
N GLU A 142 -0.15 -1.54 -13.29
CA GLU A 142 -0.75 -2.04 -12.05
C GLU A 142 -1.17 -0.88 -11.16
N PRO A 143 -2.42 -0.80 -10.70
CA PRO A 143 -2.84 0.20 -9.73
C PRO A 143 -2.23 -0.09 -8.35
N LEU A 144 -1.55 0.90 -7.77
CA LEU A 144 -1.12 0.86 -6.37
C LEU A 144 -2.18 1.49 -5.45
N LEU A 145 -2.68 2.67 -5.83
CA LEU A 145 -3.74 3.40 -5.14
C LEU A 145 -4.57 4.21 -6.14
N LEU A 146 -5.90 4.01 -6.10
CA LEU A 146 -6.83 4.67 -7.02
C LEU A 146 -7.61 5.78 -6.33
N LYS A 147 -7.68 6.93 -6.99
CA LYS A 147 -8.45 8.09 -6.53
C LYS A 147 -9.95 7.79 -6.62
N GLY A 148 -10.70 8.23 -5.62
CA GLY A 148 -12.16 8.12 -5.56
C GLY A 148 -12.67 6.71 -5.27
N LEU A 149 -11.79 5.73 -5.06
CA LEU A 149 -12.23 4.38 -4.72
C LEU A 149 -12.74 4.34 -3.28
N ALA A 150 -13.98 3.89 -3.10
CA ALA A 150 -14.61 3.76 -1.80
C ALA A 150 -14.29 2.40 -1.14
N PRO A 151 -14.32 2.32 0.19
CA PRO A 151 -14.13 1.05 0.90
C PRO A 151 -15.13 -0.01 0.43
N GLY A 152 -14.65 -1.25 0.26
CA GLY A 152 -15.42 -2.38 -0.24
C GLY A 152 -15.51 -2.48 -1.77
N GLN A 153 -15.15 -1.43 -2.50
CA GLN A 153 -15.17 -1.45 -3.97
C GLN A 153 -13.98 -2.18 -4.58
N GLU A 154 -14.20 -2.71 -5.78
CA GLU A 154 -13.17 -3.32 -6.61
C GLU A 154 -13.09 -2.71 -8.01
N ARG A 155 -11.97 -2.96 -8.68
CA ARG A 155 -11.70 -2.71 -10.09
C ARG A 155 -11.10 -3.96 -10.69
N ARG A 156 -11.48 -4.24 -11.93
CA ARG A 156 -10.95 -5.36 -12.70
C ARG A 156 -10.30 -4.81 -13.95
N GLN A 157 -9.13 -5.32 -14.29
CA GLN A 157 -8.47 -5.01 -15.54
C GLN A 157 -7.74 -6.23 -16.06
N ARG A 158 -7.64 -6.33 -17.38
CA ARG A 158 -6.69 -7.25 -18.02
C ARG A 158 -5.43 -6.47 -18.33
N MET A 159 -4.30 -6.97 -17.86
CA MET A 159 -3.00 -6.34 -17.93
C MET A 159 -2.08 -7.17 -18.84
N LYS A 160 -1.61 -6.55 -19.93
CA LYS A 160 -0.53 -7.12 -20.73
C LYS A 160 0.78 -6.99 -19.98
N VAL A 161 1.53 -8.07 -19.98
CA VAL A 161 2.84 -8.17 -19.32
C VAL A 161 3.87 -8.47 -20.39
N ARG A 162 4.96 -7.70 -20.39
CA ARG A 162 6.09 -7.90 -21.29
C ARG A 162 7.38 -7.93 -20.49
N VAL A 163 8.17 -8.97 -20.69
CA VAL A 163 9.47 -9.17 -20.05
C VAL A 163 10.55 -8.91 -21.07
N TYR A 164 11.49 -8.04 -20.73
CA TYR A 164 12.65 -7.65 -21.52
C TYR A 164 13.90 -8.07 -20.78
N GLU A 165 14.92 -8.52 -21.49
CA GLU A 165 16.28 -8.58 -20.98
C GLU A 165 16.95 -7.21 -21.20
N ASP A 166 17.85 -6.81 -20.31
CA ASP A 166 18.42 -5.45 -20.17
C ASP A 166 18.54 -4.64 -21.48
N ASP A 167 19.20 -5.19 -22.50
CA ASP A 167 19.52 -4.47 -23.75
C ASP A 167 18.59 -4.81 -24.93
N SER A 168 17.57 -5.66 -24.72
CA SER A 168 16.67 -6.07 -25.81
C SER A 168 15.55 -5.04 -26.03
N PRO A 169 15.40 -4.50 -27.25
CA PRO A 169 14.25 -3.65 -27.57
C PRO A 169 12.94 -4.46 -27.69
N GLU A 170 13.04 -5.77 -27.91
CA GLU A 170 11.91 -6.68 -28.06
C GLU A 170 11.70 -7.52 -26.79
N PRO A 171 10.45 -7.82 -26.41
CA PRO A 171 10.19 -8.65 -25.25
C PRO A 171 10.57 -10.11 -25.52
N VAL A 172 11.25 -10.74 -24.56
CA VAL A 172 11.58 -12.17 -24.59
C VAL A 172 10.37 -13.04 -24.21
N HIS A 173 9.49 -12.51 -23.36
CA HIS A 173 8.23 -13.14 -22.99
C HIS A 173 7.10 -12.11 -22.94
N GLU A 174 5.91 -12.56 -23.32
CA GLU A 174 4.69 -11.77 -23.23
C GLU A 174 3.55 -12.61 -22.66
N GLY A 175 2.55 -11.94 -22.12
CA GLY A 175 1.32 -12.59 -21.71
C GLY A 175 0.32 -11.60 -21.12
N GLU A 176 -0.68 -12.15 -20.44
CA GLU A 176 -1.79 -11.39 -19.89
C GLU A 176 -2.13 -11.90 -18.49
N LEU A 177 -2.44 -10.96 -17.61
CA LEU A 177 -2.93 -11.21 -16.27
C LEU A 177 -4.30 -10.55 -16.11
N ASP A 178 -5.27 -11.30 -15.60
CA ASP A 178 -6.49 -10.74 -15.07
C ASP A 178 -6.21 -10.25 -13.64
N VAL A 179 -6.44 -8.96 -13.41
CA VAL A 179 -6.15 -8.26 -12.16
C VAL A 179 -7.44 -7.86 -11.48
N VAL A 180 -7.60 -8.23 -10.22
CA VAL A 180 -8.68 -7.77 -9.33
C VAL A 180 -8.06 -6.92 -8.24
N TYR A 181 -8.30 -5.60 -8.30
CA TYR A 181 -7.85 -4.62 -7.32
C TYR A 181 -9.02 -4.26 -6.40
N ARG A 182 -8.88 -4.44 -5.08
CA ARG A 182 -9.94 -4.20 -4.11
C ARG A 182 -9.47 -3.41 -2.91
N TYR A 183 -10.26 -2.40 -2.54
CA TYR A 183 -10.09 -1.69 -1.28
C TYR A 183 -10.94 -2.37 -0.21
N LEU A 184 -10.30 -3.06 0.75
CA LEU A 184 -11.02 -3.85 1.76
C LEU A 184 -11.57 -3.01 2.92
N GLY A 185 -11.04 -1.81 3.13
CA GLY A 185 -11.36 -0.94 4.26
C GLY A 185 -10.10 -0.50 5.00
N ALA A 186 -10.26 0.00 6.23
CA ALA A 186 -9.17 0.48 7.05
C ALA A 186 -9.14 -0.22 8.40
N CYS A 187 -7.94 -0.37 8.97
CA CYS A 187 -7.77 -0.92 10.31
C CYS A 187 -6.53 -0.33 10.98
N ARG A 188 -6.53 -0.40 12.32
CA ARG A 188 -5.35 -0.08 13.13
C ARG A 188 -4.30 -1.17 12.89
N LEU A 189 -3.12 -0.81 12.39
CA LEU A 189 -1.96 -1.68 12.33
C LEU A 189 -0.99 -1.36 13.46
N VAL A 190 -0.38 -2.39 14.04
CA VAL A 190 0.71 -2.28 15.02
C VAL A 190 1.94 -2.93 14.43
N VAL A 191 2.96 -2.13 14.14
CA VAL A 191 4.24 -2.56 13.58
C VAL A 191 5.38 -2.08 14.49
N PRO A 192 6.61 -2.59 14.38
CA PRO A 192 7.70 -2.17 15.26
C PRO A 192 7.98 -0.66 15.21
N PHE A 193 7.75 0.00 14.07
CA PHE A 193 7.91 1.45 13.96
C PHE A 193 6.82 2.25 14.69
N GLY A 194 5.65 1.65 14.97
CA GLY A 194 4.54 2.33 15.63
C GLY A 194 3.19 1.77 15.23
N SER A 195 2.14 2.53 15.55
CA SER A 195 0.77 2.13 15.27
C SER A 195 0.06 3.15 14.40
N PHE A 196 -0.61 2.68 13.34
CA PHE A 196 -1.15 3.51 12.27
C PHE A 196 -2.56 3.07 11.89
N ASP A 197 -3.38 4.01 11.47
CA ASP A 197 -4.65 3.70 10.81
C ASP A 197 -4.33 3.61 9.32
N ALA A 198 -4.48 2.41 8.76
CA ALA A 198 -4.04 2.13 7.40
C ALA A 198 -5.17 1.57 6.54
N VAL A 199 -5.22 2.03 5.30
CA VAL A 199 -6.09 1.45 4.27
C VAL A 199 -5.49 0.13 3.80
N VAL A 200 -6.35 -0.86 3.55
CA VAL A 200 -5.96 -2.21 3.14
C VAL A 200 -6.38 -2.43 1.70
N ILE A 201 -5.39 -2.57 0.82
CA ILE A 201 -5.59 -2.88 -0.58
C ILE A 201 -5.22 -4.34 -0.82
N LYS A 202 -6.09 -5.08 -1.51
CA LYS A 202 -5.83 -6.42 -2.01
C LYS A 202 -5.78 -6.39 -3.52
N SER A 203 -4.69 -6.88 -4.10
CA SER A 203 -4.57 -7.15 -5.53
C SER A 203 -4.47 -8.65 -5.73
N SER A 204 -5.23 -9.20 -6.68
CA SER A 204 -5.11 -10.59 -7.12
C SER A 204 -4.81 -10.62 -8.61
N PHE A 205 -3.86 -11.45 -9.00
CA PHE A 205 -3.39 -11.60 -10.38
C PHE A 205 -3.49 -13.07 -10.75
N ALA A 206 -4.10 -13.35 -11.89
CA ALA A 206 -4.15 -14.69 -12.44
C ALA A 206 -3.94 -14.64 -13.95
N GLY A 207 -3.09 -15.50 -14.49
CA GLY A 207 -2.87 -15.56 -15.93
C GLY A 207 -1.58 -16.23 -16.31
N ARG A 208 -1.04 -15.86 -17.47
CA ARG A 208 0.14 -16.50 -18.05
C ARG A 208 1.09 -15.46 -18.64
N VAL A 209 2.39 -15.71 -18.50
CA VAL A 209 3.47 -14.93 -19.14
C VAL A 209 4.47 -15.92 -19.73
N GLY A 210 4.58 -15.94 -21.06
CA GLY A 210 5.29 -16.99 -21.77
C GLY A 210 4.77 -18.38 -21.39
N PRO A 211 5.65 -19.34 -21.03
CA PRO A 211 5.21 -20.67 -20.62
C PRO A 211 4.66 -20.73 -19.18
N ALA A 212 4.85 -19.67 -18.39
CA ALA A 212 4.53 -19.67 -16.96
C ALA A 212 3.07 -19.31 -16.70
N GLU A 213 2.42 -20.05 -15.80
CA GLU A 213 1.17 -19.67 -15.15
C GLU A 213 1.48 -18.97 -13.82
N LEU A 214 0.72 -17.93 -13.52
CA LEU A 214 0.87 -17.08 -12.34
C LEU A 214 -0.45 -17.00 -11.58
N ASP A 215 -0.40 -17.27 -10.28
CA ASP A 215 -1.42 -16.90 -9.30
C ASP A 215 -0.73 -16.09 -8.19
N ASP A 216 -1.11 -14.83 -8.04
CA ASP A 216 -0.52 -13.92 -7.06
C ASP A 216 -1.62 -13.19 -6.27
N VAL A 217 -1.45 -13.10 -4.95
CA VAL A 217 -2.27 -12.28 -4.07
C VAL A 217 -1.37 -11.41 -3.21
N GLN A 218 -1.60 -10.11 -3.31
CA GLN A 218 -0.84 -9.08 -2.60
C GLN A 218 -1.76 -8.25 -1.71
N TYR A 219 -1.34 -8.02 -0.47
CA TYR A 219 -1.95 -7.06 0.45
C TYR A 219 -0.98 -5.93 0.73
N ARG A 220 -1.40 -4.69 0.53
CA ARG A 220 -0.62 -3.50 0.86
C ARG A 220 -1.39 -2.63 1.85
N PHE A 221 -0.68 -2.19 2.88
CA PHE A 221 -1.23 -1.38 3.95
C PHE A 221 -0.60 0.01 3.90
N PHE A 222 -1.41 1.03 3.62
CA PHE A 222 -0.93 2.40 3.47
C PHE A 222 -1.47 3.29 4.57
N ALA A 223 -0.58 4.00 5.24
CA ALA A 223 -0.95 4.97 6.26
C ALA A 223 -0.74 6.41 5.73
N PRO A 224 -1.74 7.30 5.88
CA PRO A 224 -1.65 8.71 5.46
C PRO A 224 -0.38 9.39 6.01
N GLY A 225 0.40 10.04 5.14
CA GLY A 225 1.64 10.74 5.50
C GLY A 225 2.80 9.84 5.95
N VAL A 226 2.64 8.52 5.90
CA VAL A 226 3.67 7.55 6.34
C VAL A 226 4.16 6.70 5.17
N GLY A 227 3.26 6.30 4.27
CA GLY A 227 3.60 5.36 3.19
C GLY A 227 3.09 3.95 3.48
N THR A 228 3.74 2.98 2.83
CA THR A 228 3.47 1.56 3.06
C THR A 228 4.00 1.13 4.42
N VAL A 229 3.12 0.71 5.33
CA VAL A 229 3.47 0.28 6.70
C VAL A 229 3.58 -1.23 6.85
N ALA A 230 2.93 -1.99 5.97
CA ALA A 230 3.07 -3.44 5.87
C ALA A 230 2.75 -3.91 4.45
N LEU A 231 3.30 -5.06 4.07
CA LEU A 231 3.04 -5.75 2.82
C LEU A 231 2.95 -7.25 3.06
N MET A 232 2.05 -7.92 2.36
CA MET A 232 2.04 -9.37 2.23
C MET A 232 1.95 -9.70 0.75
N GLU A 233 2.65 -10.74 0.34
CA GLU A 233 2.54 -11.31 -0.99
C GLU A 233 2.57 -12.83 -0.91
N LYS A 234 1.68 -13.46 -1.66
CA LYS A 234 1.66 -14.90 -1.89
C LYS A 234 1.60 -15.13 -3.39
N ARG A 235 2.70 -15.61 -3.96
CA ARG A 235 2.86 -15.83 -5.40
C ARG A 235 3.20 -17.29 -5.69
N GLU A 236 2.48 -17.87 -6.63
CA GLU A 236 2.71 -19.19 -7.18
C GLU A 236 2.98 -19.03 -8.68
N VAL A 237 4.14 -19.49 -9.13
CA VAL A 237 4.52 -19.51 -10.55
C VAL A 237 4.85 -20.94 -10.94
N SER A 238 4.19 -21.45 -11.97
CA SER A 238 4.48 -22.76 -12.54
C SER A 238 4.83 -22.61 -14.01
N ALA A 239 5.92 -23.23 -14.47
CA ALA A 239 6.26 -23.29 -15.88
C ALA A 239 6.64 -24.72 -16.24
N PHE A 240 5.84 -25.34 -17.10
CA PHE A 240 5.90 -26.77 -17.38
C PHE A 240 5.84 -27.61 -16.08
N VAL A 241 6.30 -28.87 -16.12
CA VAL A 241 6.39 -29.74 -14.92
C VAL A 241 7.67 -29.46 -14.10
N LEU A 242 8.61 -28.68 -14.63
CA LEU A 242 9.98 -28.59 -14.12
C LEU A 242 10.24 -27.39 -13.21
N TYR A 243 9.47 -26.31 -13.34
CA TYR A 243 9.67 -25.10 -12.55
C TYR A 243 8.43 -24.76 -11.74
N ASN A 244 8.59 -24.72 -10.42
CA ASN A 244 7.58 -24.25 -9.48
C ASN A 244 8.24 -23.29 -8.50
N LEU A 245 7.79 -22.05 -8.49
CA LEU A 245 8.16 -21.04 -7.50
C LEU A 245 6.96 -20.84 -6.57
N HIS A 246 7.23 -20.90 -5.27
CA HIS A 246 6.28 -20.51 -4.24
C HIS A 246 6.91 -19.42 -3.38
N LEU A 247 6.27 -18.26 -3.35
CA LEU A 247 6.63 -17.13 -2.49
C LEU A 247 5.48 -16.89 -1.51
N ASP A 248 5.81 -16.78 -0.24
CA ASP A 248 4.91 -16.29 0.79
C ASP A 248 5.72 -15.41 1.72
N VAL A 249 5.53 -14.10 1.60
CA VAL A 249 6.34 -13.09 2.29
C VAL A 249 5.45 -12.05 2.95
N GLY A 250 5.75 -11.79 4.22
CA GLY A 250 5.16 -10.72 5.01
C GLY A 250 6.23 -9.75 5.44
N LYS A 251 5.98 -8.45 5.34
CA LYS A 251 6.91 -7.37 5.67
C LYS A 251 6.20 -6.31 6.52
N VAL A 252 6.87 -5.82 7.56
CA VAL A 252 6.36 -4.74 8.43
C VAL A 252 7.39 -3.63 8.59
N LEU A 253 6.93 -2.39 8.64
CA LEU A 253 7.81 -1.22 8.76
C LEU A 253 8.50 -1.18 10.12
N VAL A 254 9.82 -0.98 10.12
CA VAL A 254 10.63 -0.81 11.34
C VAL A 254 11.33 0.54 11.42
N ALA A 255 11.65 1.17 10.30
CA ALA A 255 12.25 2.51 10.29
C ALA A 255 11.89 3.29 9.02
N ARG A 256 11.94 4.62 9.11
CA ARG A 256 11.72 5.56 8.00
C ARG A 256 12.98 6.39 7.72
N PRO A 257 13.04 7.07 6.55
CA PRO A 257 14.00 8.14 6.33
C PRO A 257 13.98 9.14 7.49
N LYS A 258 15.16 9.59 7.90
CA LYS A 258 15.32 10.68 8.88
C LYS A 258 15.00 12.01 8.25
#